data_AF-A0A1W0XA67-F1
#
_entry.id   AF-A0A1W0XA67-F1
#
_cell.length_a   1.000
_cell.length_b   1.000
_cell.length_c   1.000
_cell.angle_alpha   90.00
_cell.angle_beta   90.00
_cell.angle_gamma   90.00
#
_symmetry.space_group_name_H-M   'P 1'
#
loop_
_entity.id
_entity.type
_entity.pdbx_description
1 polymer ?
#
loop_
_entity_poly.entity_id
_entity_poly.type
_entity_poly.pdbx_seq_one_letter_code
_entity_poly.pdbx_strand_id
1 'polypeptide(L)'
;MNQIGVPPSSFQVSSSSSSSAALLQQNPGMVTASPAVAMVVAGSAATSAALTPAAPATPEQTQQWIAELCDPRSRERALLELSKRREQFADLALWIWHSFGAVASLLQEVTETFILMEPTMLTAHQSNRVCNALALVQCLASHNDTRKPFLEARIPMFLYPFLSSSHNTRPFEYLRLTSLGVIGALVKTDDPEVVPYLLQAENSEIIPLCLKIMEIGTELSKTVAVFIIQKILSDEKGLTYMCSTYDRFTHVANVLGKMIENLPVDGKNSNRLFKHILRCYVRFSEHVRARDALRTVFPPKFQDNTFLGQLRDDRALAQWMLTLCRNIGVSSSAIVSIFPNGDASSATASGNLAPGSSFFREVPSRQLDNQSH
;
A
#
# COMPACT_ATOMS: atom_id res chain seq x y z
N MET A 1 -70.31 14.54 -49.08
CA MET A 1 -69.93 13.17 -49.47
C MET A 1 -69.04 12.58 -48.39
N ASN A 2 -69.51 11.44 -47.87
CA ASN A 2 -68.90 10.38 -47.06
C ASN A 2 -67.40 10.48 -46.67
N GLN A 3 -66.98 10.33 -45.42
CA GLN A 3 -67.17 9.28 -44.37
C GLN A 3 -66.10 8.16 -44.36
N ILE A 4 -65.71 7.80 -43.12
CA ILE A 4 -65.10 6.54 -42.61
C ILE A 4 -63.57 6.46 -42.69
N GLY A 5 -62.81 6.10 -41.65
CA GLY A 5 -63.07 5.61 -40.29
C GLY A 5 -61.74 5.09 -39.69
N VAL A 6 -61.35 5.42 -38.45
CA VAL A 6 -61.54 4.70 -37.16
C VAL A 6 -60.14 4.55 -36.50
N PRO A 7 -60.01 4.58 -35.15
CA PRO A 7 -58.77 4.93 -34.44
C PRO A 7 -58.26 3.77 -33.50
N PRO A 8 -57.81 3.98 -32.23
CA PRO A 8 -56.46 3.64 -31.71
C PRO A 8 -56.47 2.58 -30.59
N SER A 9 -55.31 2.13 -30.06
CA SER A 9 -55.13 1.43 -28.75
C SER A 9 -53.62 1.22 -28.51
N SER A 10 -52.95 1.82 -27.52
CA SER A 10 -52.84 1.44 -26.08
C SER A 10 -52.18 0.08 -25.83
N PHE A 11 -51.58 -0.09 -24.64
CA PHE A 11 -50.84 -1.27 -24.08
C PHE A 11 -49.33 -1.32 -24.35
N GLN A 12 -48.46 -1.73 -23.43
CA GLN A 12 -48.47 -1.87 -21.96
C GLN A 12 -46.98 -2.05 -21.59
N VAL A 13 -46.57 -1.49 -20.45
CA VAL A 13 -45.27 -1.82 -19.83
C VAL A 13 -45.43 -3.16 -19.13
N SER A 14 -44.62 -4.14 -19.54
CA SER A 14 -44.53 -5.45 -18.90
C SER A 14 -43.06 -5.86 -18.80
N SER A 15 -42.57 -5.88 -17.57
CA SER A 15 -41.36 -6.55 -17.12
C SER A 15 -41.38 -8.06 -17.41
N SER A 16 -40.26 -8.64 -17.83
CA SER A 16 -39.94 -10.03 -17.49
C SER A 16 -38.43 -10.28 -17.47
N SER A 17 -38.02 -10.88 -16.36
CA SER A 17 -36.71 -11.39 -15.99
C SER A 17 -36.45 -12.79 -16.56
N SER A 18 -35.20 -13.11 -16.91
CA SER A 18 -34.54 -14.42 -16.70
C SER A 18 -33.11 -14.32 -17.27
N SER A 19 -32.05 -14.37 -16.46
CA SER A 19 -31.42 -15.57 -15.86
C SER A 19 -30.71 -16.45 -16.89
N SER A 20 -29.38 -16.46 -16.87
CA SER A 20 -28.56 -17.66 -17.05
C SER A 20 -27.16 -17.44 -16.47
N ALA A 21 -26.87 -18.23 -15.45
CA ALA A 21 -25.57 -18.40 -14.81
C ALA A 21 -24.84 -19.63 -15.39
N ALA A 22 -23.58 -19.80 -14.96
CA ALA A 22 -22.73 -21.01 -15.05
C ALA A 22 -21.96 -21.16 -16.39
N LEU A 23 -20.67 -21.53 -16.48
CA LEU A 23 -19.66 -22.15 -15.60
C LEU A 23 -18.28 -21.53 -15.98
N LEU A 24 -17.30 -21.40 -15.08
CA LEU A 24 -16.35 -22.48 -14.76
C LEU A 24 -15.61 -22.22 -13.44
N GLN A 25 -15.39 -23.33 -12.74
CA GLN A 25 -14.97 -23.49 -11.37
C GLN A 25 -13.52 -23.99 -11.31
N GLN A 26 -12.75 -23.44 -10.36
CA GLN A 26 -11.61 -24.00 -9.61
C GLN A 26 -10.30 -24.40 -10.32
N ASN A 27 -9.22 -23.72 -9.90
CA ASN A 27 -8.02 -24.40 -9.39
C ASN A 27 -7.37 -23.54 -8.26
N PRO A 28 -6.94 -24.11 -7.12
CA PRO A 28 -6.43 -23.37 -5.97
C PRO A 28 -4.89 -23.34 -5.95
N GLY A 29 -4.30 -22.16 -5.80
CA GLY A 29 -2.87 -22.01 -5.51
C GLY A 29 -2.13 -21.10 -6.48
N MET A 30 -2.35 -19.79 -6.39
CA MET A 30 -1.29 -18.81 -6.68
C MET A 30 -1.70 -17.43 -6.18
N VAL A 31 -0.75 -16.79 -5.51
CA VAL A 31 -0.77 -15.47 -4.88
C VAL A 31 -1.55 -14.43 -5.69
N THR A 32 -2.72 -14.03 -5.20
CA THR A 32 -3.53 -12.97 -5.82
C THR A 32 -2.91 -11.60 -5.52
N ALA A 33 -2.50 -10.92 -6.59
CA ALA A 33 -2.03 -9.54 -6.53
C ALA A 33 -3.08 -8.64 -5.84
N SER A 34 -2.69 -7.93 -4.79
CA SER A 34 -3.59 -7.02 -4.07
C SER A 34 -4.05 -5.87 -4.99
N PRO A 35 -5.36 -5.67 -5.22
CA PRO A 35 -5.92 -4.66 -6.14
C PRO A 35 -5.74 -3.21 -5.68
N ALA A 36 -5.14 -2.97 -4.50
CA ALA A 36 -4.86 -1.63 -3.99
C ALA A 36 -3.78 -0.89 -4.79
N VAL A 37 -2.77 -1.59 -5.32
CA VAL A 37 -1.72 -0.97 -6.16
C VAL A 37 -2.25 -0.68 -7.57
N ALA A 38 -3.18 -1.51 -8.07
CA ALA A 38 -3.87 -1.27 -9.34
C ALA A 38 -4.85 -0.08 -9.25
N MET A 39 -5.43 0.19 -8.07
CA MET A 39 -6.36 1.31 -7.86
C MET A 39 -5.71 2.70 -7.90
N VAL A 40 -4.38 2.81 -7.73
CA VAL A 40 -3.67 4.09 -7.93
C VAL A 40 -3.89 4.63 -9.36
N VAL A 41 -4.22 3.75 -10.31
CA VAL A 41 -4.44 4.07 -11.73
C VAL A 41 -5.87 4.56 -12.04
N ALA A 42 -6.86 4.27 -11.18
CA ALA A 42 -8.27 4.54 -11.49
C ALA A 42 -8.83 5.83 -10.84
N GLY A 43 -8.02 6.55 -10.05
CA GLY A 43 -8.47 7.63 -9.17
C GLY A 43 -8.59 9.04 -9.75
N SER A 44 -8.60 9.22 -11.08
CA SER A 44 -8.79 10.54 -11.71
C SER A 44 -9.92 10.50 -12.74
N ALA A 45 -11.16 10.33 -12.27
CA ALA A 45 -12.35 10.63 -13.06
C ALA A 45 -12.65 12.13 -12.96
N ALA A 46 -12.17 12.88 -13.95
CA ALA A 46 -12.75 14.17 -14.34
C ALA A 46 -13.12 14.08 -15.83
N THR A 47 -14.43 14.15 -16.09
CA THR A 47 -15.10 14.29 -17.40
C THR A 47 -15.05 13.07 -18.34
N SER A 48 -16.13 12.27 -18.28
CA SER A 48 -16.48 11.28 -19.32
C SER A 48 -16.86 12.00 -20.62
N ALA A 49 -15.88 12.30 -21.46
CA ALA A 49 -16.10 12.36 -22.90
C ALA A 49 -15.86 10.95 -23.44
N ALA A 50 -16.84 10.41 -24.17
CA ALA A 50 -16.74 9.09 -24.79
C ALA A 50 -15.53 9.05 -25.75
N LEU A 51 -14.42 8.49 -25.29
CA LEU A 51 -13.23 8.23 -26.10
C LEU A 51 -13.35 6.81 -26.64
N THR A 52 -13.40 6.72 -27.96
CA THR A 52 -13.08 5.50 -28.72
C THR A 52 -11.81 4.86 -28.15
N PRO A 53 -11.72 3.52 -28.03
CA PRO A 53 -10.51 2.89 -27.54
C PRO A 53 -9.35 3.27 -28.45
N ALA A 54 -8.37 4.00 -27.90
CA ALA A 54 -7.18 4.42 -28.62
C ALA A 54 -6.46 3.18 -29.17
N ALA A 55 -6.06 3.22 -30.44
CA ALA A 55 -5.29 2.15 -31.06
C ALA A 55 -4.04 1.81 -30.20
N PRO A 56 -3.64 0.53 -30.12
CA PRO A 56 -2.40 0.16 -29.44
C PRO A 56 -1.23 0.92 -30.06
N ALA A 57 -0.35 1.48 -29.22
CA ALA A 57 0.82 2.19 -29.73
C ALA A 57 1.77 1.19 -30.40
N THR A 58 2.47 1.63 -31.45
CA THR A 58 3.52 0.80 -32.04
C THR A 58 4.82 0.93 -31.24
N PRO A 59 5.74 -0.05 -31.32
CA PRO A 59 7.04 0.04 -30.67
C PRO A 59 7.83 1.30 -31.04
N GLU A 60 7.79 1.71 -32.31
CA GLU A 60 8.49 2.89 -32.83
C GLU A 60 7.93 4.17 -32.20
N GLN A 61 6.60 4.24 -32.03
CA GLN A 61 5.96 5.38 -31.38
C GLN A 61 6.35 5.49 -29.91
N THR A 62 6.42 4.36 -29.20
CA THR A 62 6.90 4.31 -27.82
C THR A 62 8.36 4.75 -27.70
N GLN A 63 9.24 4.27 -28.59
CA GLN A 63 10.64 4.69 -28.62
C GLN A 63 10.77 6.20 -28.89
N GLN A 64 9.96 6.74 -29.80
CA GLN A 64 9.90 8.17 -30.06
C GLN A 64 9.51 8.97 -28.81
N TRP A 65 8.48 8.54 -28.07
CA TRP A 65 8.11 9.19 -26.80
C TRP A 65 9.21 9.09 -25.74
N ILE A 66 9.94 7.97 -25.66
CA ILE A 66 11.07 7.84 -24.72
C ILE A 66 12.17 8.83 -25.08
N ALA A 67 12.52 8.99 -26.37
CA ALA A 67 13.48 10.00 -26.80
C ALA A 67 13.02 11.43 -26.47
N GLU A 68 11.72 11.71 -26.64
CA GLU A 68 11.09 12.99 -26.34
C GLU A 68 11.05 13.34 -24.84
N LEU A 69 11.33 12.39 -23.93
CA LEU A 69 11.50 12.70 -22.50
C LEU A 69 12.69 13.64 -22.24
N CYS A 70 13.72 13.55 -23.08
CA CYS A 70 14.94 14.34 -22.91
C CYS A 70 14.77 15.82 -23.33
N ASP A 71 13.82 16.14 -24.21
CA ASP A 71 13.52 17.52 -24.61
C ASP A 71 12.44 18.12 -23.69
N PRO A 72 12.75 19.17 -22.89
CA PRO A 72 11.80 19.81 -22.00
C PRO A 72 10.49 20.27 -22.67
N ARG A 73 10.53 20.57 -23.97
CA ARG A 73 9.35 21.05 -24.73
C ARG A 73 8.36 19.94 -25.05
N SER A 74 8.83 18.72 -25.29
CA SER A 74 8.00 17.55 -25.60
C SER A 74 7.73 16.65 -24.41
N ARG A 75 8.56 16.75 -23.36
CA ARG A 75 8.57 15.85 -22.21
C ARG A 75 7.20 15.66 -21.57
N GLU A 76 6.44 16.74 -21.36
CA GLU A 76 5.12 16.64 -20.72
C GLU A 76 4.14 15.77 -21.50
N ARG A 77 4.11 15.91 -22.84
CA ARG A 77 3.29 15.06 -23.72
C ARG A 77 3.78 13.62 -23.68
N ALA A 78 5.09 13.41 -23.76
CA ALA A 78 5.69 12.07 -23.71
C ALA A 78 5.37 11.34 -22.40
N LEU A 79 5.48 12.03 -21.25
CA LEU A 79 5.12 11.50 -19.94
C LEU A 79 3.67 11.00 -19.92
N LEU A 80 2.73 11.80 -20.43
CA LEU A 80 1.31 11.46 -20.46
C LEU A 80 1.03 10.23 -21.35
N GLU A 81 1.62 10.18 -22.53
CA GLU A 81 1.36 9.09 -23.47
C GLU A 81 2.00 7.76 -23.04
N LEU A 82 3.21 7.82 -22.45
CA LEU A 82 3.90 6.67 -21.87
C LEU A 82 3.18 6.17 -20.61
N SER A 83 2.77 7.06 -19.69
CA SER A 83 2.12 6.65 -18.43
C SER A 83 0.79 5.92 -18.68
N LYS A 84 0.00 6.37 -19.66
CA LYS A 84 -1.26 5.71 -20.07
C LYS A 84 -1.04 4.30 -20.65
N ARG A 85 0.11 4.06 -21.29
CA ARG A 85 0.40 2.83 -22.04
C ARG A 85 1.43 1.94 -21.37
N ARG A 86 1.75 2.23 -20.11
CA ARG A 86 2.79 1.52 -19.36
C ARG A 86 2.57 0.02 -19.17
N GLU A 87 1.32 -0.43 -19.35
CA GLU A 87 0.94 -1.85 -19.29
C GLU A 87 0.92 -2.53 -20.67
N GLN A 88 1.02 -1.77 -21.77
CA GLN A 88 1.00 -2.31 -23.13
C GLN A 88 2.30 -3.04 -23.50
N PHE A 89 3.43 -2.62 -22.91
CA PHE A 89 4.74 -3.18 -23.17
C PHE A 89 5.38 -3.64 -21.87
N ALA A 90 5.55 -4.95 -21.71
CA ALA A 90 6.21 -5.53 -20.55
C ALA A 90 7.66 -5.01 -20.38
N ASP A 91 8.34 -4.79 -21.51
CA ASP A 91 9.74 -4.35 -21.56
C ASP A 91 9.92 -2.82 -21.50
N LEU A 92 8.84 -2.05 -21.29
CA LEU A 92 8.94 -0.58 -21.23
C LEU A 92 9.95 -0.12 -20.17
N ALA A 93 10.01 -0.82 -19.04
CA ALA A 93 10.96 -0.51 -17.98
C ALA A 93 12.42 -0.62 -18.47
N LEU A 94 12.75 -1.68 -19.22
CA LEU A 94 14.06 -1.88 -19.82
C LEU A 94 14.37 -0.77 -20.84
N TRP A 95 13.41 -0.44 -21.69
CA TRP A 95 13.59 0.61 -22.70
C TRP A 95 13.86 1.96 -22.06
N ILE A 96 13.12 2.33 -21.02
CA ILE A 96 13.36 3.58 -20.27
C ILE A 96 14.71 3.54 -19.56
N TRP A 97 15.05 2.42 -18.91
CA TRP A 97 16.29 2.29 -18.14
C TRP A 97 17.55 2.43 -19.01
N HIS A 98 17.54 1.80 -20.19
CA HIS A 98 18.69 1.78 -21.09
C HIS A 98 18.72 2.92 -22.11
N SER A 99 17.66 3.73 -22.20
CA SER A 99 17.67 4.91 -23.05
C SER A 99 18.43 6.06 -22.41
N PHE A 100 19.36 6.65 -23.18
CA PHE A 100 20.18 7.76 -22.71
C PHE A 100 19.30 8.92 -22.20
N GLY A 101 19.58 9.40 -20.98
CA GLY A 101 18.93 10.57 -20.40
C GLY A 101 17.47 10.37 -19.93
N ALA A 102 16.83 9.22 -20.21
CA ALA A 102 15.43 9.01 -19.89
C ALA A 102 15.17 8.99 -18.36
N VAL A 103 15.89 8.14 -17.61
CA VAL A 103 15.78 8.09 -16.13
C VAL A 103 16.16 9.44 -15.50
N ALA A 104 17.21 10.09 -16.00
CA ALA A 104 17.61 11.42 -15.53
C ALA A 104 16.50 12.47 -15.75
N SER A 105 15.79 12.41 -16.88
CA SER A 105 14.66 13.30 -17.17
C SER A 105 13.48 13.04 -16.24
N LEU A 106 13.21 11.78 -15.86
CA LEU A 106 12.19 11.44 -14.86
C LEU A 106 12.57 12.00 -13.48
N LEU A 107 13.84 11.88 -13.07
CA LEU A 107 14.32 12.44 -11.82
C LEU A 107 14.30 13.97 -11.83
N GLN A 108 14.57 14.59 -12.99
CA GLN A 108 14.46 16.03 -13.15
C GLN A 108 13.04 16.51 -12.83
N GLU A 109 12.01 15.88 -13.37
CA GLU A 109 10.60 16.21 -13.05
C GLU A 109 10.27 16.07 -11.55
N VAL A 110 10.84 15.07 -10.88
CA VAL A 110 10.71 14.90 -9.43
C VAL A 110 11.37 16.05 -8.68
N THR A 111 12.63 16.37 -9.01
CA THR A 111 13.39 17.42 -8.33
C THR A 111 12.88 18.84 -8.58
N GLU A 112 12.41 19.15 -9.79
CA GLU A 112 11.79 20.43 -10.12
C GLU A 112 10.52 20.67 -9.30
N THR A 113 9.80 19.59 -8.97
CA THR A 113 8.60 19.68 -8.11
C THR A 113 8.96 20.10 -6.68
N PHE A 114 10.16 19.82 -6.16
CA PHE A 114 10.54 20.22 -4.80
C PHE A 114 10.48 21.74 -4.60
N ILE A 115 10.88 22.52 -5.61
CA ILE A 115 10.83 23.99 -5.58
C ILE A 115 9.37 24.48 -5.50
N LEU A 116 8.44 23.72 -6.09
CA LEU A 116 7.00 24.03 -6.11
C LEU A 116 6.27 23.63 -4.82
N MET A 117 6.94 22.88 -3.93
CA MET A 117 6.37 22.51 -2.63
C MET A 117 6.52 23.64 -1.61
N GLU A 118 7.43 24.58 -1.83
CA GLU A 118 7.81 25.64 -0.90
C GLU A 118 7.99 26.97 -1.68
N PRO A 119 6.93 27.75 -1.96
CA PRO A 119 5.61 27.84 -1.31
C PRO A 119 4.58 26.81 -1.79
N THR A 120 3.56 26.55 -0.96
CA THR A 120 2.57 25.45 -1.05
C THR A 120 1.56 25.61 -2.21
N MET A 121 2.04 25.89 -3.41
CA MET A 121 1.26 26.25 -4.60
C MET A 121 1.26 25.16 -5.66
N LEU A 122 1.37 23.89 -5.25
CA LEU A 122 1.28 22.77 -6.18
C LEU A 122 -0.12 22.71 -6.82
N THR A 123 -0.21 23.06 -8.09
CA THR A 123 -1.45 23.01 -8.87
C THR A 123 -1.81 21.57 -9.25
N ALA A 124 -3.06 21.33 -9.61
CA ALA A 124 -3.50 20.02 -10.12
C ALA A 124 -2.73 19.60 -11.39
N HIS A 125 -2.43 20.56 -12.28
CA HIS A 125 -1.66 20.31 -13.49
C HIS A 125 -0.22 19.84 -13.18
N GLN A 126 0.48 20.57 -12.31
CA GLN A 126 1.84 20.22 -11.89
C GLN A 126 1.89 18.86 -11.20
N SER A 127 0.95 18.60 -10.27
CA SER A 127 0.83 17.29 -9.61
C SER A 127 0.58 16.16 -10.61
N ASN A 128 -0.33 16.34 -11.58
CA ASN A 128 -0.59 15.33 -12.61
C ASN A 128 0.65 15.05 -13.46
N ARG A 129 1.40 16.09 -13.85
CA ARG A 129 2.62 15.96 -14.66
C ARG A 129 3.69 15.13 -13.95
N VAL A 130 4.03 15.47 -12.71
CA VAL A 130 5.02 14.68 -11.95
C VAL A 130 4.49 13.29 -11.63
N CYS A 131 3.19 13.11 -11.39
CA CYS A 131 2.61 11.79 -11.17
C CYS A 131 2.69 10.88 -12.41
N ASN A 132 2.64 11.45 -13.63
CA ASN A 132 2.94 10.68 -14.84
C ASN A 132 4.40 10.20 -14.87
N ALA A 133 5.35 11.03 -14.44
CA ALA A 133 6.74 10.60 -14.28
C ALA A 133 6.88 9.51 -13.22
N LEU A 134 6.25 9.69 -12.05
CA LEU A 134 6.23 8.68 -10.98
C LEU A 134 5.59 7.36 -11.43
N ALA A 135 4.60 7.40 -12.32
CA ALA A 135 3.99 6.19 -12.89
C ALA A 135 5.00 5.39 -13.73
N LEU A 136 5.95 6.04 -14.40
CA LEU A 136 7.04 5.39 -15.14
C LEU A 136 8.16 4.94 -14.19
N VAL A 137 8.50 5.74 -13.17
CA VAL A 137 9.42 5.34 -12.09
C VAL A 137 8.90 4.07 -11.39
N GLN A 138 7.59 3.95 -11.18
CA GLN A 138 6.95 2.74 -10.65
C GLN A 138 7.16 1.52 -11.56
N CYS A 139 7.16 1.68 -12.88
CA CYS A 139 7.47 0.60 -13.81
C CYS A 139 8.90 0.10 -13.64
N LEU A 140 9.86 1.02 -13.50
CA LEU A 140 11.27 0.69 -13.24
C LEU A 140 11.44 -0.07 -11.92
N ALA A 141 10.71 0.33 -10.88
CA ALA A 141 10.72 -0.35 -9.57
C ALA A 141 10.11 -1.76 -9.62
N SER A 142 9.10 -1.96 -10.48
CA SER A 142 8.35 -3.22 -10.57
C SER A 142 9.08 -4.29 -11.37
N HIS A 143 9.85 -3.90 -12.38
CA HIS A 143 10.49 -4.81 -13.32
C HIS A 143 11.73 -5.48 -12.72
N ASN A 144 11.87 -6.79 -12.92
CA ASN A 144 12.91 -7.61 -12.27
C ASN A 144 14.32 -7.14 -12.57
N ASP A 145 14.61 -6.82 -13.84
CA ASP A 145 15.98 -6.51 -14.27
C ASP A 145 16.40 -5.06 -13.96
N THR A 146 15.44 -4.15 -13.75
CA THR A 146 15.73 -2.74 -13.45
C THR A 146 15.66 -2.45 -11.96
N ARG A 147 15.02 -3.30 -11.16
CA ARG A 147 14.82 -3.08 -9.71
C ARG A 147 16.13 -2.95 -8.95
N LYS A 148 17.05 -3.89 -9.12
CA LYS A 148 18.35 -3.85 -8.43
C LYS A 148 19.13 -2.58 -8.76
N PRO A 149 19.39 -2.23 -10.04
CA PRO A 149 20.12 -1.00 -10.34
C PRO A 149 19.30 0.27 -9.98
N PHE A 150 17.97 0.20 -9.93
CA PHE A 150 17.11 1.27 -9.39
C PHE A 150 17.33 1.52 -7.89
N LEU A 151 17.51 0.46 -7.09
CA LEU A 151 17.87 0.57 -5.67
C LEU A 151 19.31 1.06 -5.50
N GLU A 152 20.26 0.52 -6.25
CA GLU A 152 21.67 0.92 -6.21
C GLU A 152 21.87 2.40 -6.59
N ALA A 153 21.08 2.91 -7.53
CA ALA A 153 21.03 4.33 -7.91
C ALA A 153 20.34 5.23 -6.87
N ARG A 154 19.83 4.66 -5.77
CA ARG A 154 19.14 5.36 -4.68
C ARG A 154 17.90 6.17 -5.09
N ILE A 155 17.26 5.81 -6.20
CA ILE A 155 16.09 6.51 -6.74
C ILE A 155 14.93 6.64 -5.72
N PRO A 156 14.61 5.64 -4.87
CA PRO A 156 13.53 5.77 -3.87
C PRO A 156 13.68 6.99 -2.94
N MET A 157 14.91 7.43 -2.64
CA MET A 157 15.16 8.53 -1.71
C MET A 157 14.65 9.87 -2.24
N PHE A 158 14.58 10.05 -3.57
CA PHE A 158 13.99 11.23 -4.20
C PHE A 158 12.47 11.36 -3.92
N LEU A 159 11.81 10.30 -3.44
CA LEU A 159 10.38 10.32 -3.18
C LEU A 159 10.04 10.71 -1.73
N TYR A 160 11.01 10.68 -0.83
CA TYR A 160 10.77 10.92 0.60
C TYR A 160 10.27 12.36 0.89
N PRO A 161 10.76 13.42 0.22
CA PRO A 161 10.18 14.75 0.36
C PRO A 161 8.68 14.80 0.01
N PHE A 162 8.23 14.04 -0.99
CA PHE A 162 6.81 13.96 -1.33
C PHE A 162 6.00 13.31 -0.22
N LEU A 163 6.52 12.21 0.36
CA LEU A 163 5.89 11.48 1.45
C LEU A 163 5.86 12.28 2.77
N SER A 164 6.83 13.16 2.99
CA SER A 164 6.93 13.96 4.21
C SER A 164 5.97 15.15 4.24
N SER A 165 5.42 15.57 3.09
CA SER A 165 4.45 16.67 2.99
C SER A 165 3.23 16.46 3.88
N SER A 166 2.83 17.53 4.58
CA SER A 166 1.64 17.57 5.44
C SER A 166 0.45 18.28 4.78
N HIS A 167 0.54 18.66 3.51
CA HIS A 167 -0.52 19.39 2.82
C HIS A 167 -1.63 18.46 2.34
N ASN A 168 -2.87 18.78 2.73
CA ASN A 168 -4.03 17.92 2.47
C ASN A 168 -4.88 18.39 1.27
N THR A 169 -4.33 19.24 0.40
CA THR A 169 -5.01 19.56 -0.86
C THR A 169 -4.95 18.37 -1.81
N ARG A 170 -5.93 18.25 -2.70
CA ARG A 170 -6.01 17.14 -3.67
C ARG A 170 -4.71 16.90 -4.46
N PRO A 171 -3.99 17.94 -4.96
CA PRO A 171 -2.70 17.75 -5.62
C PRO A 171 -1.62 17.06 -4.76
N PHE A 172 -1.53 17.39 -3.47
CA PHE A 172 -0.55 16.79 -2.56
C PHE A 172 -0.96 15.39 -2.07
N GLU A 173 -2.26 15.12 -1.88
CA GLU A 173 -2.74 13.76 -1.61
C GLU A 173 -2.44 12.82 -2.78
N TYR A 174 -2.70 13.27 -4.01
CA TYR A 174 -2.41 12.47 -5.21
C TYR A 174 -0.91 12.22 -5.40
N LEU A 175 -0.08 13.25 -5.14
CA LEU A 175 1.37 13.13 -5.17
C LEU A 175 1.89 12.10 -4.16
N ARG A 176 1.42 12.16 -2.90
CA ARG A 176 1.78 11.21 -1.84
C ARG A 176 1.35 9.78 -2.20
N LEU A 177 0.11 9.62 -2.66
CA LEU A 177 -0.40 8.31 -3.05
C LEU A 177 0.42 7.69 -4.20
N THR A 178 0.74 8.47 -5.23
CA THR A 178 1.51 7.98 -6.37
C THR A 178 2.94 7.61 -5.95
N SER A 179 3.55 8.42 -5.08
CA SER A 179 4.88 8.13 -4.49
C SER A 179 4.87 6.86 -3.65
N LEU A 180 3.84 6.66 -2.81
CA LEU A 180 3.64 5.40 -2.08
C LEU A 180 3.44 4.22 -3.04
N GLY A 181 2.84 4.44 -4.21
CA GLY A 181 2.69 3.42 -5.26
C GLY A 181 4.04 2.89 -5.77
N VAL A 182 5.06 3.73 -5.88
CA VAL A 182 6.43 3.32 -6.24
C VAL A 182 7.04 2.45 -5.15
N ILE A 183 6.99 2.88 -3.89
CA ILE A 183 7.53 2.09 -2.77
C ILE A 183 6.76 0.79 -2.58
N GLY A 184 5.43 0.84 -2.70
CA GLY A 184 4.54 -0.32 -2.68
C GLY A 184 4.87 -1.33 -3.76
N ALA A 185 5.25 -0.88 -4.96
CA ALA A 185 5.70 -1.77 -6.03
C ALA A 185 7.00 -2.49 -5.68
N LEU A 186 7.99 -1.81 -5.08
CA LEU A 186 9.24 -2.44 -4.64
C LEU A 186 8.97 -3.58 -3.65
N VAL A 187 8.25 -3.29 -2.56
CA VAL A 187 8.01 -4.26 -1.48
C VAL A 187 7.02 -5.37 -1.87
N LYS A 188 6.26 -5.19 -2.95
CA LYS A 188 5.36 -6.23 -3.48
C LYS A 188 6.10 -7.39 -4.12
N THR A 189 7.33 -7.18 -4.57
CA THR A 189 8.11 -8.18 -5.33
C THR A 189 8.67 -9.30 -4.48
N ASP A 190 8.61 -9.15 -3.14
CA ASP A 190 9.18 -10.10 -2.16
C ASP A 190 10.68 -10.38 -2.40
N ASP A 191 11.37 -9.42 -3.02
CA ASP A 191 12.82 -9.45 -3.23
C ASP A 191 13.56 -9.20 -1.90
N PRO A 192 14.44 -10.12 -1.47
CA PRO A 192 15.11 -10.05 -0.18
C PRO A 192 16.11 -8.89 -0.04
N GLU A 193 16.48 -8.20 -1.13
CA GLU A 193 17.34 -7.01 -1.08
C GLU A 193 16.55 -5.72 -0.77
N VAL A 194 15.24 -5.69 -1.05
CA VAL A 194 14.40 -4.48 -0.94
C VAL A 194 14.23 -4.03 0.51
N VAL A 195 13.79 -4.91 1.41
CA VAL A 195 13.56 -4.55 2.82
C VAL A 195 14.86 -4.11 3.51
N PRO A 196 15.99 -4.83 3.39
CA PRO A 196 17.27 -4.36 3.88
C PRO A 196 17.63 -2.99 3.33
N TYR A 197 17.49 -2.74 2.03
CA TYR A 197 17.79 -1.44 1.43
C TYR A 197 16.95 -0.31 2.07
N LEU A 198 15.64 -0.52 2.21
CA LEU A 198 14.71 0.44 2.80
C LEU A 198 15.03 0.74 4.28
N LEU A 199 15.68 -0.20 4.99
CA LEU A 199 16.07 -0.07 6.40
C LEU A 199 17.53 0.36 6.61
N GLN A 200 18.42 0.12 5.64
CA GLN A 200 19.86 0.36 5.72
C GLN A 200 20.27 1.81 5.45
N ALA A 201 19.42 2.60 4.79
CA ALA A 201 19.68 4.02 4.66
C ALA A 201 19.93 4.62 6.05
N GLU A 202 21.04 5.32 6.25
CA GLU A 202 21.56 5.77 7.56
C GLU A 202 20.59 6.64 8.38
N ASN A 203 19.43 6.98 7.83
CA ASN A 203 18.24 7.42 8.54
C ASN A 203 17.02 6.81 7.84
N SER A 204 16.63 5.56 8.16
CA SER A 204 15.47 4.94 7.52
C SER A 204 14.19 5.71 7.87
N GLU A 205 13.77 6.59 6.98
CA GLU A 205 12.57 7.42 7.15
C GLU A 205 11.31 6.70 6.67
N ILE A 206 11.43 5.59 5.93
CA ILE A 206 10.24 5.00 5.30
C ILE A 206 9.20 4.53 6.32
N ILE A 207 9.62 3.93 7.44
CA ILE A 207 8.69 3.54 8.51
C ILE A 207 8.02 4.78 9.13
N PRO A 208 8.77 5.78 9.65
CA PRO A 208 8.17 7.04 10.13
C PRO A 208 7.23 7.72 9.12
N LEU A 209 7.61 7.79 7.85
CA LEU A 209 6.80 8.39 6.78
C LEU A 209 5.50 7.62 6.55
N CYS A 210 5.56 6.29 6.48
CA CYS A 210 4.38 5.45 6.36
C CYS A 210 3.46 5.60 7.59
N LEU A 211 4.02 5.63 8.80
CA LEU A 211 3.25 5.80 10.04
C LEU A 211 2.54 7.15 10.08
N LYS A 212 3.22 8.24 9.69
CA LYS A 212 2.60 9.56 9.54
C LYS A 212 1.42 9.51 8.57
N ILE A 213 1.59 8.92 7.40
CA ILE A 213 0.50 8.81 6.41
C ILE A 213 -0.63 7.90 6.91
N MET A 214 -0.32 6.83 7.65
CA MET A 214 -1.30 5.96 8.30
C MET A 214 -2.17 6.71 9.33
N GLU A 215 -1.61 7.72 10.01
CA GLU A 215 -2.37 8.57 10.95
C GLU A 215 -3.25 9.59 10.22
N ILE A 216 -2.68 10.40 9.31
CA ILE A 216 -3.35 11.61 8.78
C ILE A 216 -3.79 11.55 7.31
N GLY A 217 -3.41 10.51 6.56
CA GLY A 217 -3.69 10.44 5.11
C GLY A 217 -5.13 10.10 4.74
N THR A 218 -5.44 10.17 3.44
CA THR A 218 -6.69 9.62 2.88
C THR A 218 -6.76 8.09 3.04
N GLU A 219 -7.97 7.52 3.02
CA GLU A 219 -8.20 6.07 3.19
C GLU A 219 -7.33 5.22 2.25
N LEU A 220 -7.19 5.65 0.99
CA LEU A 220 -6.39 4.95 0.00
C LEU A 220 -4.88 5.03 0.33
N SER A 221 -4.38 6.21 0.68
CA SER A 221 -2.99 6.40 1.13
C SER A 221 -2.68 5.60 2.39
N LYS A 222 -3.61 5.57 3.37
CA LYS A 222 -3.51 4.73 4.57
C LYS A 222 -3.40 3.25 4.21
N THR A 223 -4.20 2.78 3.26
CA THR A 223 -4.19 1.38 2.79
C THR A 223 -2.85 1.00 2.17
N VAL A 224 -2.27 1.85 1.31
CA VAL A 224 -0.97 1.58 0.70
C VAL A 224 0.17 1.68 1.73
N ALA A 225 0.12 2.66 2.63
CA ALA A 225 1.13 2.81 3.68
C ALA A 225 1.15 1.61 4.65
N VAL A 226 -0.01 1.13 5.11
CA VAL A 226 -0.05 -0.07 5.96
C VAL A 226 0.38 -1.32 5.20
N PHE A 227 0.10 -1.41 3.89
CA PHE A 227 0.59 -2.51 3.05
C PHE A 227 2.12 -2.54 2.99
N ILE A 228 2.77 -1.37 2.86
CA ILE A 228 4.23 -1.26 2.91
C ILE A 228 4.78 -1.71 4.27
N ILE A 229 4.20 -1.22 5.37
CA ILE A 229 4.57 -1.65 6.73
C ILE A 229 4.37 -3.16 6.90
N GLN A 230 3.27 -3.72 6.40
CA GLN A 230 3.02 -5.16 6.46
C GLN A 230 4.10 -5.96 5.71
N LYS A 231 4.51 -5.51 4.52
CA LYS A 231 5.56 -6.18 3.74
C LYS A 231 6.92 -6.10 4.43
N ILE A 232 7.26 -4.94 5.01
CA ILE A 232 8.46 -4.81 5.85
C ILE A 232 8.40 -5.77 7.04
N LEU A 233 7.28 -5.83 7.77
CA LEU A 233 7.12 -6.76 8.91
C LEU A 233 7.18 -8.23 8.49
N SER A 234 6.75 -8.56 7.27
CA SER A 234 6.78 -9.94 6.76
C SER A 234 8.20 -10.45 6.58
N ASP A 235 9.18 -9.56 6.38
CA ASP A 235 10.60 -9.87 6.34
C ASP A 235 11.20 -9.95 7.76
N GLU A 236 12.14 -10.88 7.97
CA GLU A 236 12.76 -11.10 9.29
C GLU A 236 13.61 -9.91 9.76
N LYS A 237 14.33 -9.24 8.85
CA LYS A 237 15.12 -8.05 9.21
C LYS A 237 14.20 -6.88 9.55
N GLY A 238 13.07 -6.75 8.83
CA GLY A 238 12.06 -5.74 9.15
C GLY A 238 11.38 -5.95 10.49
N LEU A 239 10.95 -7.17 10.80
CA LEU A 239 10.41 -7.50 12.12
C LEU A 239 11.42 -7.22 13.24
N THR A 240 12.66 -7.70 13.08
CA THR A 240 13.74 -7.48 14.05
C THR A 240 14.01 -5.99 14.25
N TYR A 241 14.04 -5.21 13.16
CA TYR A 241 14.26 -3.76 13.22
C TYR A 241 13.15 -3.06 14.02
N MET A 242 11.89 -3.37 13.74
CA MET A 242 10.74 -2.73 14.39
C MET A 242 10.59 -3.15 15.86
N CYS A 243 11.06 -4.34 16.23
CA CYS A 243 11.05 -4.85 17.60
C CYS A 243 12.38 -4.70 18.35
N SER A 244 13.36 -3.99 17.77
CA SER A 244 14.69 -3.80 18.38
C SER A 244 14.65 -2.97 19.67
N THR A 245 13.82 -1.93 19.69
CA THR A 245 13.60 -1.02 20.83
C THR A 245 12.11 -0.98 21.19
N TYR A 246 11.79 -0.70 22.45
CA TYR A 246 10.41 -0.60 22.91
C TYR A 246 9.67 0.52 22.18
N ASP A 247 10.31 1.67 22.01
CA ASP A 247 9.69 2.86 21.42
C ASP A 247 9.30 2.63 19.96
N ARG A 248 10.15 2.00 19.15
CA ARG A 248 9.82 1.65 17.76
C ARG A 248 8.59 0.74 17.69
N PHE A 249 8.56 -0.33 18.50
CA PHE A 249 7.41 -1.24 18.54
C PHE A 249 6.14 -0.51 18.98
N THR A 250 6.21 0.20 20.11
CA THR A 250 5.06 0.86 20.72
C THR A 250 4.51 1.96 19.82
N HIS A 251 5.36 2.72 19.13
CA HIS A 251 4.91 3.71 18.15
C HIS A 251 4.09 3.05 17.04
N VAL A 252 4.58 1.96 16.44
CA VAL A 252 3.87 1.27 15.36
C VAL A 252 2.57 0.66 15.87
N ALA A 253 2.61 -0.03 17.01
CA ALA A 253 1.44 -0.65 17.62
C ALA A 253 0.35 0.39 17.94
N ASN A 254 0.73 1.55 18.47
CA ASN A 254 -0.20 2.64 18.76
C ASN A 254 -0.87 3.19 17.50
N VAL A 255 -0.10 3.40 16.42
CA VAL A 255 -0.67 3.85 15.14
C VAL A 255 -1.65 2.81 14.59
N LEU A 256 -1.28 1.52 14.59
CA LEU A 256 -2.18 0.44 14.16
C LEU A 256 -3.45 0.37 15.04
N GLY A 257 -3.31 0.55 16.36
CA GLY A 257 -4.43 0.61 17.30
C GLY A 257 -5.40 1.74 16.98
N LYS A 258 -4.90 2.96 16.80
CA LYS A 258 -5.70 4.12 16.36
C LYS A 258 -6.40 3.86 15.02
N MET A 259 -5.76 3.16 14.09
CA MET A 259 -6.39 2.80 12.82
C MET A 259 -7.57 1.85 13.01
N ILE A 260 -7.46 0.86 13.91
CA ILE A 260 -8.56 -0.06 14.26
C ILE A 260 -9.70 0.68 14.97
N GLU A 261 -9.38 1.59 15.89
CA GLU A 261 -10.38 2.42 16.58
C GLU A 261 -11.19 3.26 15.60
N ASN A 262 -10.55 3.81 14.57
CA ASN A 262 -11.19 4.65 13.55
C ASN A 262 -11.69 3.87 12.33
N LEU A 263 -11.55 2.55 12.31
CA LEU A 263 -11.96 1.73 11.17
C LEU A 263 -13.51 1.62 11.10
N PRO A 264 -14.16 2.01 10.00
CA PRO A 264 -15.59 1.82 9.83
C PRO A 264 -15.92 0.35 9.53
N VAL A 265 -16.91 -0.21 10.23
CA VAL A 265 -17.24 -1.65 10.14
C VAL A 265 -17.84 -2.01 8.76
N ASP A 266 -18.64 -1.13 8.17
CA ASP A 266 -19.43 -1.41 6.94
C ASP A 266 -18.83 -0.81 5.65
N GLY A 267 -17.55 -0.42 5.66
CA GLY A 267 -16.87 0.19 4.51
C GLY A 267 -16.37 -0.82 3.48
N LYS A 268 -16.63 -0.61 2.18
CA LYS A 268 -16.07 -1.47 1.10
C LYS A 268 -14.53 -1.54 1.12
N ASN A 269 -13.86 -0.45 1.50
CA ASN A 269 -12.41 -0.36 1.62
C ASN A 269 -11.89 -0.76 3.00
N SER A 270 -12.74 -0.77 4.04
CA SER A 270 -12.32 -1.04 5.41
C SER A 270 -11.86 -2.49 5.59
N ASN A 271 -12.41 -3.43 4.83
CA ASN A 271 -11.95 -4.82 4.80
C ASN A 271 -10.50 -4.98 4.33
N ARG A 272 -10.05 -4.18 3.36
CA ARG A 272 -8.66 -4.24 2.87
C ARG A 272 -7.70 -3.69 3.92
N LEU A 273 -8.06 -2.54 4.47
CA LEU A 273 -7.32 -1.89 5.54
C LEU A 273 -7.22 -2.82 6.77
N PHE A 274 -8.33 -3.44 7.17
CA PHE A 274 -8.38 -4.40 8.27
C PHE A 274 -7.46 -5.59 8.04
N LYS A 275 -7.51 -6.21 6.85
CA LYS A 275 -6.62 -7.33 6.48
C LYS A 275 -5.14 -6.99 6.69
N HIS A 276 -4.71 -5.83 6.19
CA HIS A 276 -3.33 -5.39 6.35
C HIS A 276 -2.96 -5.17 7.83
N ILE A 277 -3.82 -4.47 8.59
CA ILE A 277 -3.58 -4.21 10.02
C ILE A 277 -3.52 -5.51 10.82
N LEU A 278 -4.48 -6.42 10.63
CA LEU A 278 -4.50 -7.71 11.32
C LEU A 278 -3.25 -8.51 11.01
N ARG A 279 -2.80 -8.52 9.75
CA ARG A 279 -1.58 -9.24 9.36
C ARG A 279 -0.33 -8.65 10.03
N CYS A 280 -0.25 -7.34 10.23
CA CYS A 280 0.80 -6.71 11.04
C CYS A 280 0.79 -7.21 12.49
N TYR A 281 -0.39 -7.25 13.14
CA TYR A 281 -0.52 -7.75 14.51
C TYR A 281 -0.13 -9.23 14.63
N VAL A 282 -0.58 -10.09 13.71
CA VAL A 282 -0.18 -11.50 13.67
C VAL A 282 1.34 -11.60 13.60
N ARG A 283 1.97 -10.84 12.70
CA ARG A 283 3.41 -10.88 12.53
C ARG A 283 4.18 -10.37 13.76
N PHE A 284 3.69 -9.33 14.43
CA PHE A 284 4.26 -8.92 15.71
C PHE A 284 4.11 -9.98 16.80
N SER A 285 3.01 -10.74 16.82
CA SER A 285 2.79 -11.80 17.81
C SER A 285 3.77 -12.97 17.70
N GLU A 286 4.45 -13.11 16.56
CA GLU A 286 5.49 -14.12 16.33
C GLU A 286 6.84 -13.72 16.96
N HIS A 287 7.06 -12.42 17.24
CA HIS A 287 8.27 -11.95 17.91
C HIS A 287 8.10 -11.97 19.44
N VAL A 288 8.97 -12.71 20.13
CA VAL A 288 8.85 -13.00 21.59
C VAL A 288 8.61 -11.73 22.42
N ARG A 289 9.40 -10.67 22.22
CA ARG A 289 9.28 -9.43 23.01
C ARG A 289 8.03 -8.62 22.67
N ALA A 290 7.62 -8.66 21.40
CA ALA A 290 6.46 -7.89 20.93
C ALA A 290 5.16 -8.57 21.35
N ARG A 291 5.14 -9.90 21.38
CA ARG A 291 4.03 -10.72 21.87
C ARG A 291 3.63 -10.36 23.31
N ASP A 292 4.61 -10.20 24.21
CA ASP A 292 4.32 -9.85 25.60
C ASP A 292 3.79 -8.42 25.72
N ALA A 293 4.38 -7.47 24.99
CA ALA A 293 3.92 -6.08 24.96
C ALA A 293 2.55 -5.92 24.27
N LEU A 294 2.24 -6.73 23.26
CA LEU A 294 0.94 -6.73 22.59
C LEU A 294 -0.21 -7.03 23.55
N ARG A 295 0.01 -7.82 24.61
CA ARG A 295 -1.02 -8.08 25.62
C ARG A 295 -1.50 -6.81 26.32
N THR A 296 -0.62 -5.82 26.47
CA THR A 296 -0.95 -4.56 27.17
C THR A 296 -1.54 -3.50 26.24
N VAL A 297 -1.31 -3.61 24.92
CA VAL A 297 -1.75 -2.61 23.92
C VAL A 297 -2.75 -3.20 22.90
N PHE A 298 -3.37 -4.34 23.22
CA PHE A 298 -4.32 -5.00 22.32
C PHE A 298 -5.60 -4.18 22.16
N PRO A 299 -6.02 -3.85 20.91
CA PRO A 299 -7.20 -3.01 20.70
C PRO A 299 -8.50 -3.63 21.24
N PRO A 300 -9.37 -2.87 21.95
CA PRO A 300 -10.61 -3.40 22.51
C PRO A 300 -11.59 -3.91 21.44
N LYS A 301 -11.64 -3.25 20.26
CA LYS A 301 -12.46 -3.67 19.11
C LYS A 301 -12.09 -5.05 18.54
N PHE A 302 -10.92 -5.59 18.88
CA PHE A 302 -10.56 -6.97 18.54
C PHE A 302 -11.11 -8.00 19.54
N GLN A 303 -11.45 -7.57 20.75
CA GLN A 303 -11.96 -8.45 21.81
C GLN A 303 -13.49 -8.59 21.76
N ASP A 304 -14.19 -7.60 21.24
CA ASP A 304 -15.65 -7.58 21.14
C ASP A 304 -16.16 -8.18 19.81
N ASN A 305 -17.44 -7.94 19.50
CA ASN A 305 -18.10 -8.43 18.28
C ASN A 305 -18.05 -7.42 17.12
N THR A 306 -17.28 -6.34 17.22
CA THR A 306 -17.25 -5.24 16.22
C THR A 306 -16.96 -5.76 14.81
N PHE A 307 -16.00 -6.67 14.65
CA PHE A 307 -15.60 -7.21 13.36
C PHE A 307 -16.20 -8.58 13.03
N LEU A 308 -17.22 -9.03 13.77
CA LEU A 308 -17.80 -10.36 13.60
C LEU A 308 -18.29 -10.63 12.17
N GLY A 309 -18.98 -9.67 11.55
CA GLY A 309 -19.46 -9.79 10.17
C GLY A 309 -18.30 -10.00 9.18
N GLN A 310 -17.28 -9.13 9.24
CA GLN A 310 -16.10 -9.22 8.38
C GLN A 310 -15.34 -10.54 8.54
N LEU A 311 -15.24 -11.05 9.77
CA LEU A 311 -14.58 -12.33 10.07
C LEU A 311 -15.40 -13.53 9.58
N ARG A 312 -16.74 -13.46 9.60
CA ARG A 312 -17.59 -14.51 9.04
C ARG A 312 -17.49 -14.58 7.52
N ASP A 313 -17.39 -13.44 6.86
CA ASP A 313 -17.32 -13.35 5.40
C ASP A 313 -15.94 -13.79 4.86
N ASP A 314 -14.89 -13.73 5.67
CA ASP A 314 -13.53 -14.12 5.28
C ASP A 314 -12.88 -15.11 6.26
N ARG A 315 -12.87 -16.39 5.87
CA ARG A 315 -12.31 -17.48 6.66
C ARG A 315 -10.80 -17.34 6.93
N ALA A 316 -10.04 -16.78 5.99
CA ALA A 316 -8.60 -16.59 6.18
C ALA A 316 -8.33 -15.51 7.25
N LEU A 317 -9.12 -14.43 7.21
CA LEU A 317 -9.08 -13.36 8.19
C LEU A 317 -9.45 -13.88 9.60
N ALA A 318 -10.49 -14.71 9.70
CA ALA A 318 -10.87 -15.37 10.94
C ALA A 318 -9.74 -16.26 11.50
N GLN A 319 -9.04 -17.01 10.64
CA GLN A 319 -7.90 -17.84 11.05
C GLN A 319 -6.72 -17.00 11.54
N TRP A 320 -6.43 -15.86 10.90
CA TRP A 320 -5.41 -14.93 11.35
C TRP A 320 -5.72 -14.35 12.73
N MET A 321 -6.96 -13.96 12.95
CA MET A 321 -7.41 -13.44 14.25
C MET A 321 -7.35 -14.52 15.34
N LEU A 322 -7.74 -15.76 15.04
CA LEU A 322 -7.57 -16.89 15.95
C LEU A 322 -6.09 -17.12 16.31
N THR A 323 -5.20 -17.09 15.30
CA THR A 323 -3.75 -17.24 15.49
C THR A 323 -3.18 -16.14 16.37
N LEU A 324 -3.56 -14.88 16.11
CA LEU A 324 -3.18 -13.73 16.93
C LEU A 324 -3.60 -13.93 18.39
N CYS A 325 -4.88 -14.24 18.63
CA CYS A 325 -5.44 -14.45 19.95
C CYS A 325 -4.70 -15.57 20.71
N ARG A 326 -4.43 -16.69 20.03
CA ARG A 326 -3.65 -17.81 20.59
C ARG A 326 -2.22 -17.40 20.95
N ASN A 327 -1.54 -16.68 20.08
CA ASN A 327 -0.15 -16.28 20.31
C ASN A 327 -0.02 -15.36 21.53
N ILE A 328 -0.94 -14.39 21.68
CA ILE A 328 -0.92 -13.46 22.82
C ILE A 328 -1.67 -13.99 24.04
N GLY A 329 -2.43 -15.09 23.94
CA GLY A 329 -3.17 -15.68 25.05
C GLY A 329 -4.38 -14.85 25.51
N VAL A 330 -5.06 -14.17 24.57
CA VAL A 330 -6.31 -13.43 24.85
C VAL A 330 -7.50 -14.08 24.15
N SER A 331 -8.70 -13.80 24.62
CA SER A 331 -9.95 -14.24 23.99
C SER A 331 -10.60 -13.11 23.19
N SER A 332 -11.23 -13.47 22.08
CA SER A 332 -12.06 -12.57 21.25
C SER A 332 -13.46 -13.17 21.12
N SER A 333 -14.48 -12.38 21.48
CA SER A 333 -15.88 -12.79 21.44
C SER A 333 -16.31 -13.21 20.02
N ALA A 334 -15.85 -12.46 19.02
CA ALA A 334 -16.11 -12.78 17.62
C ALA A 334 -15.53 -14.15 17.24
N ILE A 335 -14.30 -14.46 17.65
CA ILE A 335 -13.65 -15.75 17.36
C ILE A 335 -14.32 -16.90 18.09
N VAL A 336 -14.69 -16.74 19.35
CA VAL A 336 -15.44 -17.77 20.10
C VAL A 336 -16.75 -18.10 19.39
N SER A 337 -17.41 -17.11 18.80
CA SER A 337 -18.66 -17.33 18.05
C SER A 337 -18.47 -18.03 16.69
N ILE A 338 -17.31 -17.88 16.05
CA ILE A 338 -17.00 -18.50 14.76
C ILE A 338 -16.41 -19.90 14.94
N PHE A 339 -15.60 -20.09 16.00
CA PHE A 339 -14.92 -21.34 16.34
C PHE A 339 -15.30 -21.81 17.76
N PRO A 340 -16.55 -22.22 18.00
CA PRO A 340 -17.06 -22.56 19.33
C PRO A 340 -16.37 -23.76 19.99
N ASN A 341 -15.78 -24.66 19.19
CA ASN A 341 -15.11 -25.87 19.67
C ASN A 341 -13.59 -25.75 19.75
N GLY A 342 -13.03 -24.54 19.56
CA GLY A 342 -11.60 -24.20 19.64
C GLY A 342 -10.66 -25.35 19.30
N ASP A 343 -10.21 -25.46 18.03
CA ASP A 343 -9.33 -26.55 17.59
C ASP A 343 -8.25 -26.83 18.63
N ALA A 344 -8.41 -27.96 19.31
CA ALA A 344 -7.58 -28.43 20.40
C ALA A 344 -6.22 -28.82 19.82
N SER A 345 -5.34 -27.83 19.67
CA SER A 345 -3.96 -28.04 19.30
C SER A 345 -3.11 -27.07 20.09
N SER A 346 -2.64 -27.55 21.26
CA SER A 346 -1.44 -27.13 22.00
C SER A 346 -1.21 -25.63 22.28
N ALA A 347 -1.85 -25.11 23.33
CA ALA A 347 -1.19 -24.10 24.15
C ALA A 347 -0.14 -24.82 25.03
N THR A 348 1.12 -24.86 24.59
CA THR A 348 2.23 -25.17 25.49
C THR A 348 2.33 -24.05 26.52
N ALA A 349 1.94 -24.37 27.75
CA ALA A 349 2.07 -23.51 28.92
C ALA A 349 3.49 -22.92 29.01
N SER A 350 3.62 -21.62 28.81
CA SER A 350 4.80 -20.86 29.20
C SER A 350 4.47 -20.15 30.51
N GLY A 351 5.24 -20.47 31.55
CA GLY A 351 4.96 -20.12 32.93
C GLY A 351 4.82 -18.62 33.20
N ASN A 352 3.99 -18.32 34.19
CA ASN A 352 3.83 -17.02 34.82
C ASN A 352 5.19 -16.39 35.18
N LEU A 353 5.51 -15.24 34.58
CA LEU A 353 6.48 -14.30 35.11
C LEU A 353 5.72 -13.03 35.53
N ALA A 354 5.99 -12.60 36.76
CA ALA A 354 5.31 -11.50 37.43
C ALA A 354 5.48 -10.16 36.70
N PRO A 355 4.52 -9.21 36.85
CA PRO A 355 4.62 -7.90 36.20
C PRO A 355 5.51 -6.97 37.04
N GLY A 356 6.65 -6.56 36.50
CA GLY A 356 7.43 -5.48 37.10
C GLY A 356 8.90 -5.42 36.70
N SER A 357 9.27 -4.28 36.11
CA SER A 357 10.63 -3.71 35.93
C SER A 357 11.53 -4.22 34.78
N SER A 358 11.78 -3.30 33.84
CA SER A 358 12.93 -3.19 32.90
C SER A 358 13.34 -4.42 32.06
N PHE A 359 12.59 -4.70 30.99
CA PHE A 359 12.98 -5.70 29.96
C PHE A 359 13.71 -5.12 28.73
N PHE A 360 13.79 -3.80 28.61
CA PHE A 360 14.66 -3.12 27.65
C PHE A 360 15.82 -2.51 28.45
N ARG A 361 16.90 -3.26 28.63
CA ARG A 361 18.15 -2.66 29.13
C ARG A 361 18.87 -2.05 27.94
N GLU A 362 18.98 -0.73 27.94
CA GLU A 362 19.91 -0.01 27.05
C GLU A 362 21.31 -0.59 27.23
N VAL A 363 22.01 -0.81 26.12
CA VAL A 363 23.45 -1.07 26.14
C VAL A 363 24.12 0.22 26.60
N PRO A 364 24.94 0.24 27.66
CA PRO A 364 25.59 1.46 28.10
C PRO A 364 26.57 1.94 27.03
N SER A 365 26.43 3.20 26.63
CA SER A 365 27.42 3.94 25.87
C SER A 365 28.77 3.84 26.58
N ARG A 366 29.79 3.28 25.91
CA ARG A 366 31.17 3.32 26.40
C ARG A 366 31.59 4.80 26.52
N GLN A 367 31.64 5.31 27.75
CA GLN A 367 32.43 6.49 28.07
C GLN A 367 33.89 6.15 27.79
N LEU A 368 34.48 6.88 26.84
CA LEU A 368 35.93 6.96 26.68
C LEU A 368 36.47 7.78 27.85
N ASP A 369 36.87 7.09 28.91
CA ASP A 369 37.66 7.72 29.96
C ASP A 369 39.10 7.88 29.51
N ASN A 370 39.48 9.14 29.54
CA ASN A 370 40.80 9.72 29.39
C ASN A 370 41.76 9.08 30.41
N GLN A 371 42.84 8.45 29.96
CA GLN A 371 44.02 8.22 30.79
C GLN A 371 45.26 8.77 30.10
N SER A 372 45.68 9.91 30.63
CA SER A 372 47.02 10.44 30.64
C SER A 372 48.05 9.39 31.07
N HIS A 373 49.04 9.14 30.22
CA HIS A 373 50.46 9.15 30.58
C HIS A 373 51.34 9.30 29.35
#